data_AF-A0A9D7RF67-F1
#
_entry.id   AF-A0A9D7RF67-F1
#
_cell.length_a   1.000
_cell.length_b   1.000
_cell.length_c   1.000
_cell.angle_alpha   90.00
_cell.angle_beta   90.00
_cell.angle_gamma   90.00
#
_symmetry.space_group_name_H-M   'P 1'
#
loop_
_entity.id
_entity.type
_entity.pdbx_description
1 polymer ?
#
loop_
_entity_poly.entity_id
_entity_poly.type
_entity_poly.pdbx_seq_one_letter_code
_entity_poly.pdbx_strand_id
1 'polypeptide(L)'
;MDSENKLTITLKDQTKVTLYGQAATLSDEKSKNYYYLPCALRLSKKRDGTPEFLFMKFTSDEKSATGVTQGALLHLLMEYGLSKEQEVELAGVLKSRYNGALLKGAADVEPDGDNSVRIISSNKTGVKWTVWCRRTPPFLKKPTIKIMAKKWPIL
;
A
#
# COMPACT_ATOMS: atom_id res chain seq x y z
N MET A 1 -8.45 11.19 8.60
CA MET A 1 -9.30 10.11 9.16
C MET A 1 -9.45 10.34 10.64
N ASP A 2 -10.53 9.85 11.26
CA ASP A 2 -10.74 9.93 12.70
C ASP A 2 -10.09 8.74 13.41
N SER A 3 -9.06 9.01 14.21
CA SER A 3 -8.29 7.98 14.93
C SER A 3 -9.06 7.36 16.10
N GLU A 4 -10.04 8.07 16.67
CA GLU A 4 -10.86 7.61 17.80
C GLU A 4 -12.03 6.74 17.34
N ASN A 5 -12.39 6.81 16.06
CA ASN A 5 -13.39 5.95 15.43
C ASN A 5 -12.71 4.77 14.71
N LYS A 6 -12.06 3.91 15.50
CA LYS A 6 -11.32 2.75 15.01
C LYS A 6 -12.09 1.46 15.25
N LEU A 7 -12.20 0.63 14.21
CA LEU A 7 -12.72 -0.72 14.29
C LEU A 7 -11.66 -1.73 13.85
N THR A 8 -11.65 -2.92 14.44
CA THR A 8 -10.80 -4.03 13.99
C THR A 8 -11.69 -5.25 13.75
N ILE A 9 -11.69 -5.75 12.51
CA ILE A 9 -12.50 -6.89 12.07
C ILE A 9 -11.54 -7.99 11.60
N THR A 10 -11.81 -9.23 11.97
CA THR A 10 -11.10 -10.40 11.46
C THR A 10 -11.98 -11.09 10.43
N LEU A 11 -11.46 -11.29 9.22
CA LEU A 11 -12.13 -11.99 8.12
C LEU A 11 -12.00 -13.52 8.29
N LYS A 12 -12.72 -14.28 7.47
CA LYS A 12 -12.72 -15.76 7.48
C LYS A 12 -11.34 -16.39 7.26
N ASP A 13 -10.51 -15.73 6.45
CA ASP A 13 -9.13 -16.14 6.16
C ASP A 13 -8.14 -15.73 7.27
N GLN A 14 -8.66 -15.26 8.42
CA GLN A 14 -7.91 -14.74 9.56
C GLN A 14 -7.19 -13.41 9.30
N THR A 15 -7.42 -12.76 8.16
CA THR A 15 -6.91 -11.42 7.88
C THR A 15 -7.53 -10.43 8.86
N LYS A 16 -6.67 -9.73 9.63
CA LYS A 16 -7.09 -8.65 10.53
C LYS A 16 -7.10 -7.33 9.77
N VAL A 17 -8.28 -6.73 9.64
CA VAL A 17 -8.49 -5.46 8.96
C VAL A 17 -8.81 -4.38 9.98
N THR A 18 -8.07 -3.27 9.91
CA THR A 18 -8.35 -2.07 10.70
C THR A 18 -9.12 -1.08 9.86
N LEU A 19 -10.21 -0.54 10.39
CA LEU A 19 -11.01 0.50 9.75
C LEU A 19 -10.99 1.77 10.58
N TYR A 20 -11.04 2.91 9.90
CA TYR A 20 -11.19 4.22 10.51
C TYR A 20 -12.41 4.95 9.95
N GLY A 21 -13.11 5.63 10.84
CA GLY A 21 -14.19 6.52 10.46
C GLY A 21 -13.70 7.73 9.66
N GLN A 22 -14.55 8.23 8.79
CA GLN A 22 -14.37 9.54 8.18
C GLN A 22 -14.39 10.62 9.27
N ALA A 23 -13.42 11.54 9.25
CA ALA A 23 -13.39 12.65 10.19
C ALA A 23 -14.54 13.62 9.88
N ALA A 24 -15.33 13.96 10.90
CA ALA A 24 -16.26 15.08 10.85
C ALA A 24 -15.50 16.36 11.26
N THR A 25 -15.72 17.46 10.55
CA THR A 25 -14.98 18.72 10.76
C THR A 25 -15.58 19.60 11.86
N LEU A 26 -16.82 19.34 12.30
CA LEU A 26 -17.59 20.28 13.13
C LEU A 26 -18.47 19.61 14.21
N SER A 27 -18.42 18.29 14.38
CA SER A 27 -19.17 17.59 15.43
C SER A 27 -18.35 16.49 16.09
N ASP A 28 -18.64 16.21 17.36
CA ASP A 28 -18.10 15.05 18.10
C ASP A 28 -18.79 13.73 17.71
N GLU A 29 -19.76 13.79 16.79
CA GLU A 29 -20.47 12.60 16.31
C GLU A 29 -19.58 11.79 15.36
N LYS A 30 -19.38 10.52 15.72
CA LYS A 30 -18.60 9.57 14.91
C LYS A 30 -19.32 9.27 13.60
N SER A 31 -18.62 9.49 12.48
CA SER A 31 -19.14 9.13 11.16
C SER A 31 -19.38 7.63 11.03
N LYS A 32 -20.43 7.26 10.28
CA LYS A 32 -20.71 5.88 9.91
C LYS A 32 -20.04 5.45 8.60
N ASN A 33 -19.31 6.36 7.95
CA ASN A 33 -18.51 6.04 6.78
C ASN A 33 -17.13 5.55 7.23
N TYR A 34 -16.79 4.31 6.89
CA TYR A 34 -15.54 3.68 7.27
C TYR A 34 -14.65 3.42 6.05
N TYR A 35 -13.36 3.66 6.22
CA TYR A 35 -12.31 3.30 5.28
C TYR A 35 -11.40 2.26 5.92
N TYR A 36 -11.02 1.23 5.18
CA TYR A 36 -10.10 0.22 5.71
C TYR A 36 -8.65 0.61 5.43
N LEU A 37 -7.74 0.36 6.37
CA LEU A 37 -6.32 0.48 6.07
C LEU A 37 -5.90 -0.64 5.12
N PRO A 38 -5.29 -0.33 3.97
CA PRO A 38 -4.74 -1.34 3.08
C PRO A 38 -3.83 -2.29 3.85
N CYS A 39 -4.15 -3.58 3.76
CA CYS A 39 -3.39 -4.66 4.38
C CYS A 39 -3.09 -5.72 3.33
N ALA A 40 -2.00 -6.47 3.55
CA ALA A 40 -1.45 -7.47 2.65
C ALA A 40 -0.96 -6.91 1.30
N LEU A 41 0.20 -7.42 0.89
CA LEU A 41 0.81 -7.14 -0.41
C LEU A 41 0.84 -8.46 -1.17
N ARG A 42 0.21 -8.51 -2.34
CA ARG A 42 0.08 -9.73 -3.13
C ARG A 42 0.54 -9.51 -4.56
N LEU A 43 0.97 -10.59 -5.22
CA LEU A 43 1.21 -10.56 -6.66
C LEU A 43 -0.13 -10.43 -7.40
N SER A 44 -0.16 -9.53 -8.38
CA SER A 44 -1.24 -9.49 -9.36
C SER A 44 -1.35 -10.83 -10.07
N LYS A 45 -2.56 -11.17 -10.50
CA LYS A 45 -2.84 -12.40 -11.25
C LYS A 45 -3.48 -12.04 -12.57
N LYS A 46 -3.14 -12.79 -13.60
CA LYS A 46 -3.84 -12.76 -14.89
C LYS A 46 -5.27 -13.27 -14.72
N ARG A 47 -6.08 -13.13 -15.79
CA ARG A 47 -7.45 -13.69 -15.84
C ARG A 47 -7.50 -15.20 -15.60
N ASP A 48 -6.42 -15.92 -15.90
CA ASP A 48 -6.28 -17.37 -15.68
C ASP A 48 -5.80 -17.73 -14.24
N GLY A 49 -5.53 -16.74 -13.38
CA GLY A 49 -5.06 -16.93 -12.02
C GLY A 49 -3.53 -17.05 -11.88
N THR A 50 -2.77 -17.06 -12.98
CA THR A 50 -1.30 -17.13 -12.95
C THR A 50 -0.72 -15.82 -12.41
N PRO A 51 0.23 -15.87 -11.45
CA PRO A 51 0.90 -14.67 -10.95
C PRO A 51 1.63 -13.90 -12.05
N GLU A 52 1.51 -12.58 -12.02
CA GLU A 52 2.17 -11.68 -12.97
C GLU A 52 3.55 -11.27 -12.45
N PHE A 53 4.56 -12.00 -12.93
CA PHE A 53 5.95 -11.61 -12.78
C PHE A 53 6.74 -11.92 -14.05
N LEU A 54 7.78 -11.12 -14.27
CA LEU A 54 8.77 -11.35 -15.33
C LEU A 54 10.12 -11.56 -14.67
N PHE A 55 10.75 -12.69 -14.98
CA PHE A 55 12.11 -13.00 -14.59
C PHE A 55 12.96 -13.19 -15.84
N MET A 56 13.94 -12.32 -16.06
CA MET A 56 14.87 -12.42 -17.18
C MET A 56 16.29 -12.50 -16.67
N LYS A 57 16.97 -13.62 -16.93
CA LYS A 57 18.41 -13.77 -16.69
C LYS A 57 19.17 -13.17 -17.88
N PHE A 58 20.24 -12.43 -17.61
CA PHE A 58 21.16 -11.98 -18.65
C PHE A 58 22.60 -12.31 -18.26
N THR A 59 23.37 -12.74 -19.26
CA THR A 59 24.80 -13.00 -19.19
C THR A 59 25.46 -12.22 -20.32
N SER A 60 26.44 -11.38 -20.02
CA SER A 60 27.22 -10.71 -21.07
C SER A 60 28.34 -11.64 -21.53
N ASP A 61 28.37 -11.98 -22.83
CA ASP A 61 29.46 -12.75 -23.44
C ASP A 61 30.73 -11.91 -23.70
N GLU A 62 30.68 -10.61 -23.42
CA GLU A 62 31.86 -9.76 -23.55
C GLU A 62 32.90 -10.11 -22.48
N LYS A 63 34.03 -10.66 -22.94
CA LYS A 63 35.33 -10.57 -22.28
C LYS A 63 35.79 -9.10 -22.22
N SER A 64 35.02 -8.24 -21.58
CA SER A 64 35.51 -6.93 -21.15
C SER A 64 36.51 -7.17 -20.01
N ALA A 65 37.54 -6.33 -19.94
CA ALA A 65 38.66 -6.45 -18.98
C ALA A 65 38.25 -6.45 -17.49
N THR A 66 36.96 -6.31 -17.20
CA THR A 66 36.33 -6.25 -15.87
C THR A 66 35.47 -7.46 -15.51
N GLY A 67 35.40 -8.51 -16.35
CA GLY A 67 34.77 -9.80 -16.02
C GLY A 67 33.31 -9.96 -16.49
N VAL A 68 32.85 -11.22 -16.53
CA VAL A 68 31.50 -11.61 -16.96
C VAL A 68 30.45 -11.01 -16.01
N THR A 69 29.57 -10.16 -16.53
CA THR A 69 28.44 -9.64 -15.74
C THR A 69 27.28 -10.61 -15.84
N GLN A 70 27.02 -11.35 -14.76
CA GLN A 70 25.83 -12.19 -14.61
C GLN A 70 24.79 -11.44 -13.77
N GLY A 71 23.56 -11.37 -14.24
CA GLY A 71 22.47 -10.72 -13.53
C GLY A 71 21.09 -11.27 -13.89
N ALA A 72 20.08 -10.79 -13.17
CA ALA A 72 18.69 -11.05 -13.50
C ALA A 72 17.83 -9.82 -13.21
N LEU A 73 16.79 -9.63 -14.02
CA LEU A 73 15.75 -8.65 -13.81
C LEU A 73 14.49 -9.36 -13.31
N LEU A 74 13.99 -8.95 -12.15
CA LEU A 74 12.73 -9.39 -11.59
C LEU A 74 11.75 -8.21 -11.60
N HIS A 75 10.68 -8.33 -12.38
CA HIS A 75 9.57 -7.38 -12.41
C HIS A 75 8.34 -8.05 -11.81
N LEU A 76 7.81 -7.49 -10.73
CA LEU A 76 6.60 -7.97 -10.06
C LEU A 76 5.50 -6.92 -10.22
N LEU A 77 4.31 -7.34 -10.67
CA LEU A 77 3.13 -6.51 -10.52
C LEU A 77 2.47 -6.86 -9.19
N MET A 78 2.36 -5.89 -8.28
CA MET A 78 1.81 -6.13 -6.94
C MET A 78 0.57 -5.29 -6.69
N GLU A 79 -0.39 -5.89 -6.02
CA GLU A 79 -1.60 -5.25 -5.51
C GLU A 79 -1.48 -5.05 -4.01
N TYR A 80 -2.00 -3.92 -3.53
CA TYR A 80 -1.99 -3.56 -2.12
C TYR A 80 -3.41 -3.31 -1.63
N GLY A 81 -3.80 -3.97 -0.54
CA GLY A 81 -5.16 -3.90 0.01
C GLY A 81 -5.92 -5.22 -0.13
N LEU A 82 -7.23 -5.18 0.15
CA LEU A 82 -8.08 -6.36 0.16
C LEU A 82 -8.42 -6.84 -1.25
N SER A 83 -8.77 -8.11 -1.39
CA SER A 83 -9.36 -8.65 -2.61
C SER A 83 -10.83 -8.22 -2.71
N LYS A 84 -11.43 -8.29 -3.89
CA LYS A 84 -12.86 -7.95 -4.06
C LYS A 84 -13.76 -8.82 -3.19
N GLU A 85 -13.42 -10.09 -3.04
CA GLU A 85 -14.15 -11.04 -2.19
C GLU A 85 -14.05 -10.65 -0.72
N GLN A 86 -12.85 -10.28 -0.27
CA GLN A 86 -12.60 -9.79 1.08
C GLN A 86 -13.31 -8.44 1.34
N GLU A 87 -13.37 -7.54 0.36
CA GLU A 87 -14.10 -6.27 0.48
C GLU A 87 -15.60 -6.49 0.62
N VAL A 88 -16.18 -7.42 -0.15
CA VAL A 88 -17.60 -7.79 -0.05
C VAL A 88 -17.89 -8.44 1.30
N GLU A 89 -17.01 -9.35 1.76
CA GLU A 89 -17.12 -9.96 3.08
C GLU A 89 -17.07 -8.89 4.18
N LEU A 90 -16.08 -8.00 4.13
CA LEU A 90 -15.91 -6.93 5.10
C LEU A 90 -17.12 -6.00 5.14
N ALA A 91 -17.65 -5.61 3.98
CA ALA A 91 -18.84 -4.79 3.88
C ALA A 91 -20.08 -5.50 4.48
N GLY A 92 -20.21 -6.81 4.27
CA GLY A 92 -21.26 -7.62 4.88
C GLY A 92 -21.16 -7.64 6.41
N VAL A 93 -19.97 -7.98 6.94
CA VAL A 93 -19.72 -8.01 8.40
C VAL A 93 -19.95 -6.64 9.04
N LEU A 94 -19.49 -5.57 8.37
CA LEU A 94 -19.65 -4.20 8.85
C LEU A 94 -21.13 -3.81 8.96
N LYS A 95 -21.94 -4.09 7.93
CA LYS A 95 -23.38 -3.81 7.93
C LYS A 95 -24.15 -4.62 8.97
N SER A 96 -23.79 -5.88 9.16
CA SER A 96 -24.46 -6.76 10.13
C SER A 96 -24.17 -6.38 11.58
N ARG A 97 -22.93 -5.94 11.88
CA ARG A 97 -22.52 -5.61 13.27
C ARG A 97 -22.80 -4.17 13.66
N TYR A 98 -22.79 -3.24 12.69
CA TYR A 98 -22.89 -1.81 12.94
C TYR A 98 -23.98 -1.19 12.07
N ASN A 99 -25.11 -0.85 12.69
CA ASN A 99 -26.27 -0.36 11.96
C ASN A 99 -25.99 0.99 11.26
N GLY A 100 -26.16 1.01 9.94
CA GLY A 100 -25.91 2.17 9.09
C GLY A 100 -24.42 2.42 8.76
N ALA A 101 -23.52 1.51 9.11
CA ALA A 101 -22.11 1.61 8.73
C ALA A 101 -21.91 1.30 7.24
N LEU A 102 -21.12 2.14 6.55
CA LEU A 102 -20.85 2.03 5.13
C LEU A 102 -19.35 1.94 4.89
N LEU A 103 -18.92 0.86 4.22
CA LEU A 103 -17.55 0.74 3.73
C LEU A 103 -17.36 1.62 2.50
N LYS A 104 -16.38 2.52 2.55
CA LYS A 104 -16.04 3.46 1.46
C LYS A 104 -14.81 3.03 0.65
N GLY A 105 -14.15 1.94 1.05
CA GLY A 105 -12.99 1.37 0.38
C GLY A 105 -11.69 1.58 1.15
N ALA A 106 -10.58 1.46 0.44
CA ALA A 106 -9.24 1.64 0.98
C ALA A 106 -9.03 3.09 1.46
N ALA A 107 -8.35 3.22 2.58
CA ALA A 107 -7.83 4.47 3.07
C ALA A 107 -6.71 4.98 2.16
N ASP A 108 -6.78 6.26 1.77
CA ASP A 108 -5.62 6.94 1.23
C ASP A 108 -4.62 7.17 2.36
N VAL A 109 -3.40 6.64 2.19
CA VAL A 109 -2.38 6.58 3.23
C VAL A 109 -1.14 7.34 2.79
N GLU A 110 -0.76 8.32 3.59
CA GLU A 110 0.46 9.08 3.37
C GLU A 110 1.65 8.49 4.14
N PRO A 111 2.87 8.52 3.56
CA PRO A 111 4.07 8.10 4.24
C PRO A 111 4.37 9.02 5.43
N ASP A 112 5.01 8.45 6.44
CA ASP A 112 5.33 9.15 7.69
C ASP A 112 6.80 8.97 8.02
N GLY A 113 7.64 9.68 7.27
CA GLY A 113 9.08 9.65 7.43
C GLY A 113 9.62 8.24 7.70
N ASP A 114 10.26 8.09 8.85
CA ASP A 114 10.95 6.87 9.29
C ASP A 114 10.01 5.72 9.68
N ASN A 115 8.72 5.99 9.91
CA ASN A 115 7.70 4.99 10.22
C ASN A 115 7.12 4.32 8.96
N SER A 116 7.60 4.71 7.78
CA SER A 116 7.17 4.16 6.50
C SER A 116 8.31 3.42 5.80
N VAL A 117 7.98 2.24 5.28
CA VAL A 117 8.86 1.46 4.43
C VAL A 117 8.71 1.97 3.01
N ARG A 118 9.85 2.30 2.41
CA ARG A 118 9.95 2.72 1.01
C ARG A 118 10.51 1.57 0.17
N ILE A 119 9.70 1.01 -0.72
CA ILE A 119 10.20 0.04 -1.71
C ILE A 119 10.83 0.86 -2.82
N ILE A 120 12.17 0.81 -2.93
CA ILE A 120 12.94 1.41 -4.01
C ILE A 120 13.42 0.27 -4.91
N SER A 121 12.88 0.20 -6.13
CA SER A 121 13.48 -0.61 -7.18
C SER A 121 14.52 0.24 -7.91
N SER A 122 15.75 -0.26 -8.01
CA SER A 122 16.82 0.38 -8.79
C SER A 122 17.35 -0.60 -9.82
N ASN A 123 17.30 -0.23 -11.10
CA ASN A 123 18.18 -0.80 -12.11
C ASN A 123 19.48 0.02 -12.18
N LYS A 124 20.58 -0.59 -12.67
CA LYS A 124 21.86 0.13 -12.88
C LYS A 124 21.75 1.33 -13.84
N THR A 125 20.60 1.52 -14.49
CA THR A 125 20.28 2.62 -15.43
C THR A 125 19.37 3.72 -14.84
N GLY A 126 19.16 3.75 -13.52
CA GLY A 126 18.78 4.99 -12.82
C GLY A 126 17.28 5.35 -12.78
N VAL A 127 16.36 4.39 -12.95
CA VAL A 127 14.92 4.68 -12.78
C VAL A 127 14.41 4.14 -11.45
N LYS A 128 13.85 5.04 -10.63
CA LYS A 128 13.51 4.83 -9.22
C LYS A 128 11.99 4.85 -9.04
N TRP A 129 11.36 3.69 -8.83
CA TRP A 129 9.93 3.60 -8.48
C TRP A 129 9.78 3.47 -6.96
N THR A 130 8.73 4.10 -6.40
CA THR A 130 8.53 4.22 -4.96
C THR A 130 7.12 3.75 -4.56
N VAL A 131 7.03 2.75 -3.67
CA VAL A 131 5.78 2.31 -3.03
C VAL A 131 5.94 2.36 -1.50
N TRP A 132 4.93 2.84 -0.77
CA TRP A 132 4.98 3.19 0.66
C TRP A 132 4.07 2.30 1.52
N CYS A 133 4.52 1.83 2.69
CA CYS A 133 3.72 1.07 3.68
C CYS A 133 4.19 1.35 5.13
N ARG A 134 3.28 1.61 6.11
CA ARG A 134 3.61 2.07 7.49
C ARG A 134 3.78 0.93 8.52
N ARG A 135 4.71 1.08 9.47
CA ARG A 135 4.73 0.47 10.82
C ARG A 135 4.54 1.60 11.85
N THR A 136 3.70 1.44 12.87
CA THR A 136 3.37 2.50 13.85
C THR A 136 4.32 2.56 15.05
N PRO A 137 4.76 3.78 15.44
CA PRO A 137 4.67 4.23 16.84
C PRO A 137 4.20 5.72 16.97
N PRO A 138 3.98 6.22 18.21
CA PRO A 138 3.00 7.25 18.53
C PRO A 138 3.60 8.66 18.61
N PHE A 139 2.73 9.68 18.51
CA PHE A 139 2.93 11.10 18.82
C PHE A 139 3.19 12.10 17.67
N LEU A 140 2.17 12.97 17.49
CA LEU A 140 2.20 14.43 17.29
C LEU A 140 2.01 15.04 15.86
N LYS A 141 0.80 15.60 15.71
CA LYS A 141 0.36 16.96 15.27
C LYS A 141 0.72 17.52 13.87
N LYS A 142 -0.32 17.46 13.01
CA LYS A 142 -0.81 18.34 11.90
C LYS A 142 0.22 19.03 10.95
N PRO A 143 0.17 18.81 9.62
CA PRO A 143 0.94 19.58 8.64
C PRO A 143 0.12 20.65 7.91
N THR A 144 0.78 21.76 7.56
CA THR A 144 0.38 22.65 6.45
C THR A 144 1.17 22.22 5.20
N ILE A 145 0.48 21.97 4.09
CA ILE A 145 1.08 21.47 2.85
C ILE A 145 1.60 22.63 2.01
N LYS A 146 2.89 22.56 1.62
CA LYS A 146 3.48 23.38 0.56
C LYS A 146 4.21 22.44 -0.41
N ILE A 147 3.78 22.41 -1.65
CA ILE A 147 4.33 21.53 -2.70
C ILE A 147 5.43 22.29 -3.43
N MET A 148 6.65 21.75 -3.44
CA MET A 148 7.77 22.21 -4.27
C MET A 148 8.43 21.00 -4.93
N ALA A 149 8.40 20.94 -6.26
CA ALA A 149 9.15 19.96 -7.04
C ALA A 149 10.52 20.55 -7.41
N LYS A 150 11.62 19.84 -7.12
CA LYS A 150 12.97 20.24 -7.53
C LYS A 150 13.60 19.14 -8.40
N LYS A 151 13.95 19.51 -9.62
CA LYS A 151 14.69 18.68 -10.59
C LYS A 151 16.18 18.91 -10.37
N TRP A 152 16.97 17.83 -10.27
CA TRP A 152 18.43 17.91 -10.17
C TRP A 152 19.08 17.40 -11.46
N PRO A 153 20.11 18.08 -12.00
CA PRO A 153 20.94 17.57 -13.08
C PRO A 153 22.04 16.66 -12.53
N ILE A 154 22.46 15.71 -13.35
CA ILE A 154 23.49 14.70 -13.06
C ILE A 154 24.82 15.25 -13.59
N LEU A 155 25.89 15.17 -12.78
CA LEU A 155 27.28 15.37 -13.17
C LEU A 155 27.83 14.13 -13.88
#